data_AF-A0A382WAK0-F1
#
_entry.id   AF-A0A382WAK0-F1
#
_cell.length_a   1.000
_cell.length_b   1.000
_cell.length_c   1.000
_cell.angle_alpha   90.00
_cell.angle_beta   90.00
_cell.angle_gamma   90.00
#
_symmetry.space_group_name_H-M   'P 1'
#
loop_
_entity.id
_entity.type
_entity.pdbx_description
1 polymer ?
#
loop_
_entity_poly.entity_id
_entity_poly.type
_entity_poly.pdbx_seq_one_letter_code
_entity_poly.pdbx_strand_id
1 'polypeptide(L)' 'DLRQSLEVAIAAKHSALRGSVPLSLPLEDRSLSLHPVDYRWLGGDQSGRPQTLDEAAGNA' A
#
# COMPACT_ATOMS: atom_id res chain seq x y z
N ASP A 1 -14.83 -8.91 -2.09
CA ASP A 1 -15.56 -7.71 -1.64
C ASP A 1 -14.54 -6.60 -1.36
N LEU A 2 -14.78 -5.36 -1.80
CA LEU A 2 -13.80 -4.26 -1.73
C LEU A 2 -13.41 -3.94 -0.29
N ARG A 3 -14.38 -3.96 0.65
CA ARG A 3 -14.13 -3.69 2.06
C ARG A 3 -13.17 -4.72 2.65
N GLN A 4 -13.43 -6.00 2.39
CA GLN A 4 -12.54 -7.09 2.83
C GLN A 4 -11.12 -6.94 2.24
N SER A 5 -11.00 -6.58 0.96
CA SER A 5 -9.70 -6.37 0.32
C SER A 5 -8.91 -5.21 0.95
N LEU A 6 -9.57 -4.11 1.29
CA LEU A 6 -8.95 -2.97 1.98
C LEU A 6 -8.49 -3.36 3.40
N GLU A 7 -9.31 -4.13 4.12
CA GLU A 7 -8.99 -4.59 5.46
C GLU A 7 -7.77 -5.52 5.48
N VAL A 8 -7.67 -6.44 4.51
CA VAL A 8 -6.47 -7.28 4.32
C VAL A 8 -5.23 -6.43 4.02
N ALA A 9 -5.36 -5.40 3.17
CA ALA A 9 -4.23 -4.53 2.84
C ALA A 9 -3.71 -3.74 4.05
N ILE A 10 -4.63 -3.23 4.89
CA ILE A 10 -4.28 -2.59 6.16
C ILE A 10 -3.59 -3.60 7.09
N ALA A 11 -4.15 -4.80 7.26
CA ALA A 11 -3.58 -5.84 8.09
C ALA A 11 -2.15 -6.22 7.66
N ALA A 12 -1.92 -6.39 6.35
CA ALA A 12 -0.59 -6.71 5.82
C ALA A 12 0.46 -5.63 6.14
N LYS A 13 0.11 -4.35 5.94
CA LYS A 13 0.99 -3.21 6.29
C LYS A 13 1.34 -3.22 7.79
N HIS A 14 0.34 -3.38 8.64
CA HIS A 14 0.53 -3.35 10.09
C HIS A 14 1.25 -4.58 10.64
N SER A 15 1.05 -5.75 10.01
CA SER A 15 1.83 -6.95 10.30
C SER A 15 3.32 -6.71 10.02
N ALA A 16 3.65 -6.17 8.85
CA ALA A 16 5.03 -5.84 8.48
C ALA A 16 5.68 -4.85 9.46
N LEU A 17 4.98 -3.79 9.85
CA LEU A 17 5.47 -2.82 10.85
C LEU A 17 5.74 -3.42 12.24
N ARG A 18 5.11 -4.56 12.56
CA ARG A 18 5.28 -5.28 13.84
C ARG A 18 6.24 -6.47 13.72
N GLY A 19 7.00 -6.58 12.64
CA GLY A 19 7.92 -7.70 12.43
C GLY A 19 7.23 -8.97 11.90
N SER A 20 6.25 -8.79 11.01
CA SER A 20 5.50 -9.88 10.35
C SER A 20 4.69 -10.74 11.33
N VAL A 21 4.18 -10.14 12.41
CA VAL A 21 3.29 -10.81 13.37
C VAL A 21 1.91 -11.01 12.74
N PRO A 22 1.29 -12.21 12.85
CA PRO A 22 -0.06 -12.46 12.35
C PRO A 22 -1.09 -11.52 13.00
N LEU A 23 -2.03 -11.01 12.21
CA LEU A 23 -3.16 -10.21 12.69
C LEU A 23 -4.47 -10.94 12.38
N SER A 24 -5.39 -10.92 13.35
CA SER A 24 -6.73 -11.45 13.17
C SER A 24 -7.59 -10.50 12.34
N LEU A 25 -8.52 -11.06 11.57
CA LEU A 25 -9.55 -10.33 10.84
C LEU A 25 -10.95 -10.68 11.40
N PRO A 26 -11.89 -9.72 11.47
CA PRO A 26 -11.71 -8.30 11.15
C PRO A 26 -10.78 -7.60 12.15
N LEU A 27 -10.18 -6.48 11.74
CA LEU A 27 -9.31 -5.69 12.60
C LEU A 27 -10.12 -5.08 13.75
N GLU A 28 -9.62 -5.23 14.98
CA GLU A 28 -10.24 -4.63 16.17
C GLU A 28 -10.19 -3.10 16.11
N ASP A 29 -9.06 -2.55 15.69
CA ASP A 29 -8.86 -1.11 15.54
C ASP A 29 -9.46 -0.60 14.21
N ARG A 30 -10.64 0.02 14.32
CA ARG A 30 -11.37 0.61 13.20
C ARG A 30 -10.94 2.04 12.86
N SER A 31 -9.95 2.60 13.55
CA SER A 31 -9.37 3.90 13.21
C SER A 31 -8.34 3.81 12.08
N LEU A 32 -7.86 2.60 11.78
CA LEU A 32 -6.89 2.36 10.72
C LEU A 32 -7.49 2.67 9.35
N SER A 33 -6.86 3.59 8.62
CA SER A 33 -7.26 3.96 7.27
C SER A 33 -6.14 3.73 6.27
N LEU A 34 -6.52 3.32 5.06
CA LEU A 34 -5.65 3.31 3.89
C LEU A 34 -6.13 4.39 2.93
N HIS A 35 -5.38 5.48 2.85
CA HIS A 35 -5.60 6.48 1.83
C HIS A 35 -4.79 6.10 0.59
N PRO A 36 -5.39 6.07 -0.60
CA PRO A 36 -4.62 6.11 -1.83
C PRO A 36 -3.77 7.38 -1.75
N VAL A 37 -2.46 7.20 -1.72
CA VAL A 37 -1.53 8.30 -1.96
C VAL A 37 -1.09 8.21 -3.40
N ASP A 38 -1.04 9.36 -4.06
CA ASP A 38 -0.74 9.51 -5.49
C ASP A 38 0.59 8.88 -5.88
N TYR A 39 1.44 8.53 -4.92
CA TYR A 39 2.75 7.92 -5.14
C TYR A 39 2.75 6.80 -6.19
N ARG A 40 1.84 5.82 -6.10
CA ARG A 40 1.78 4.73 -7.09
C ARG A 40 1.00 5.12 -8.36
N TRP A 41 0.18 6.17 -8.28
CA TRP A 41 -0.60 6.69 -9.41
C TRP A 41 0.22 7.62 -10.31
N LEU A 42 1.24 8.27 -9.74
CA LEU A 42 2.23 9.14 -10.38
C LEU A 42 3.52 8.40 -10.77
N GLY A 43 3.56 7.07 -10.64
CA GLY A 43 4.71 6.25 -11.01
C GLY A 43 5.88 6.23 -10.02
N GLY A 44 5.72 6.69 -8.77
CA GLY A 44 6.80 6.68 -7.78
C GLY A 44 7.34 5.29 -7.41
N ASP A 45 8.66 5.19 -7.22
CA ASP A 45 9.46 3.95 -7.25
C ASP A 45 9.95 3.28 -5.93
N GLN A 46 9.24 3.14 -4.81
CA GLN A 46 9.83 2.74 -3.49
C GLN A 46 10.99 3.62 -2.93
N SER A 47 11.83 4.25 -3.74
CA SER A 47 12.95 5.12 -3.36
C SER A 47 12.56 6.60 -3.23
N GLY A 48 11.27 6.90 -3.40
CA GLY A 48 10.73 8.26 -3.36
C GLY A 48 10.98 9.08 -4.63
N ARG A 49 11.47 8.46 -5.71
CA ARG A 49 11.71 9.16 -6.97
C ARG A 49 10.45 9.08 -7.84
N PRO A 50 10.00 10.20 -8.44
CA PRO A 50 8.97 10.15 -9.45
C PRO A 50 9.48 9.39 -10.68
N GLN A 51 8.62 8.62 -11.35
CA GLN A 51 8.92 7.98 -12.63
C GLN A 51 9.23 9.04 -13.68
N THR A 52 10.28 8.79 -14.48
CA THR A 52 10.64 9.65 -15.61
C THR A 52 9.70 9.44 -16.79
N LEU A 53 9.62 10.42 -17.69
CA LEU A 53 8.79 10.31 -18.90
C LEU A 53 9.25 9.16 -19.82
N ASP A 54 10.53 8.85 -19.86
CA ASP A 54 11.08 7.75 -20.69
C ASP A 54 10.71 6.37 -20.13
N GLU A 55 10.77 6.19 -18.81
CA GLU A 55 10.30 4.97 -18.14
C GLU A 55 8.80 4.78 -18.32
N ALA A 56 8.02 5.86 -18.23
CA ALA A 56 6.57 5.83 -18.49
C ALA A 56 6.27 5.46 -19.96
N ALA A 57 7.13 5.85 -20.89
CA ALA A 57 7.04 5.49 -22.30
C ALA A 57 7.51 4.06 -22.61
N GLY A 58 8.08 3.34 -21.63
CA GLY A 58 8.60 1.98 -21.82
C GLY A 58 9.91 1.92 -22.61
N ASN A 59 10.62 3.04 -22.74
CA ASN A 59 11.92 3.13 -23.40
C ASN A 59 13.01 2.89 -22.34
N ALA A 60 13.33 1.62 -22.09
CA ALA A 60 14.44 1.21 -21.22
C ALA A 60 15.65 0.78 -22.05
#